data_AF-A0A0F2N580-F1
#
_entry.id   AF-A0A0F2N580-F1
#
_cell.length_a   1.000
_cell.length_b   1.000
_cell.length_c   1.000
_cell.angle_alpha   90.00
_cell.angle_beta   90.00
_cell.angle_gamma   90.00
#
_symmetry.space_group_name_H-M   'P 1'
#
loop_
_entity.id
_entity.type
_entity.pdbx_description
1 polymer ?
#
loop_
_entity_poly.entity_id
_entity_poly.type
_entity_poly.pdbx_seq_one_letter_code
_entity_poly.pdbx_strand_id
1 'polypeptide(L)'
;MPNNAPKMQSWQVFHYARKHLSRSVLYAIFGKKNARAVDYWCENPRHTAKPDGAYDPIQGVRDLIEALDDQGHCDVVRATFSFLSAGTSCEIGKDPEVVHPLPTINEEILADFRAIAELQRAVESGAAVEEVGRIRLAAIAEIDRTIARYTRDCLS
;
A
#
# COMPACT_ATOMS: atom_id res chain seq x y z
N MET A 1 25.07 -0.09 -1.14
CA MET A 1 24.99 -1.40 -1.85
C MET A 1 24.02 -1.23 -3.00
N PRO A 2 24.33 -1.58 -4.25
CA PRO A 2 23.32 -1.54 -5.31
C PRO A 2 22.21 -2.53 -4.95
N ASN A 3 20.99 -2.00 -4.84
CA ASN A 3 19.81 -2.74 -4.44
C ASN A 3 19.47 -3.75 -5.55
N ASN A 4 19.93 -4.99 -5.41
CA ASN A 4 19.84 -6.03 -6.42
C ASN A 4 18.46 -6.72 -6.38
N ALA A 5 17.40 -5.92 -6.23
CA ALA A 5 16.04 -6.41 -6.23
C ALA A 5 15.72 -7.01 -7.61
N PRO A 6 15.16 -8.23 -7.68
CA PRO A 6 14.85 -8.86 -8.96
C PRO A 6 13.86 -8.00 -9.74
N LYS A 7 14.17 -7.69 -11.01
CA LYS A 7 13.27 -6.98 -11.91
C LYS A 7 12.01 -7.80 -12.13
N MET A 8 10.91 -7.42 -11.47
CA MET A 8 9.60 -8.05 -11.65
C MET A 8 8.95 -7.57 -12.94
N GLN A 9 8.32 -8.50 -13.65
CA GLN A 9 7.39 -8.21 -14.75
C GLN A 9 6.01 -7.85 -14.18
N SER A 10 5.20 -7.09 -14.91
CA SER A 10 3.88 -6.61 -14.46
C SER A 10 2.97 -7.75 -13.95
N TRP A 11 2.88 -8.87 -14.67
CA TRP A 11 2.09 -10.03 -14.27
C TRP A 11 2.54 -10.63 -12.93
N GLN A 12 3.84 -10.55 -12.59
CA GLN A 12 4.37 -11.03 -11.32
C GLN A 12 3.90 -10.15 -10.18
N VAL A 13 3.79 -8.83 -10.40
CA VAL A 13 3.25 -7.88 -9.43
C VAL A 13 1.78 -8.17 -9.17
N PHE A 14 0.96 -8.31 -10.22
CA PHE A 14 -0.45 -8.68 -10.09
C PHE A 14 -0.66 -10.04 -9.44
N HIS A 15 0.14 -11.04 -9.82
CA HIS A 15 0.11 -12.37 -9.23
C HIS A 15 0.39 -12.32 -7.71
N TYR A 16 1.43 -11.59 -7.32
CA TYR A 16 1.77 -11.38 -5.91
C TYR A 16 0.65 -10.65 -5.17
N ALA A 17 0.15 -9.56 -5.73
CA ALA A 17 -0.95 -8.78 -5.15
C ALA A 17 -2.22 -9.64 -4.96
N ARG A 18 -2.58 -10.49 -5.93
CA ARG A 18 -3.74 -11.39 -5.82
C ARG A 18 -3.57 -12.41 -4.69
N LYS A 19 -2.35 -12.93 -4.51
CA LYS A 19 -2.04 -13.91 -3.46
C LYS A 19 -2.16 -13.31 -2.05
N HIS A 20 -1.78 -12.05 -1.89
CA HIS A 20 -1.67 -11.41 -0.56
C HIS A 20 -2.83 -10.46 -0.20
N LEU A 21 -3.47 -9.83 -1.19
CA LEU A 21 -4.56 -8.87 -0.96
C LEU A 21 -5.95 -9.47 -1.28
N SER A 22 -6.01 -10.67 -1.87
CA SER A 22 -7.22 -11.31 -2.39
C SER A 22 -7.85 -10.63 -3.62
N ARG A 23 -8.75 -11.36 -4.30
CA ARG A 23 -9.45 -10.87 -5.50
C ARG A 23 -10.40 -9.71 -5.22
N SER A 24 -11.11 -9.73 -4.10
CA SER A 24 -12.11 -8.70 -3.77
C SER A 24 -11.47 -7.33 -3.66
N VAL A 25 -10.30 -7.23 -3.02
CA VAL A 25 -9.53 -5.99 -2.91
C VAL A 25 -9.05 -5.51 -4.28
N LEU A 26 -8.51 -6.40 -5.11
CA LEU A 26 -8.09 -6.02 -6.47
C LEU A 26 -9.26 -5.52 -7.33
N TYR A 27 -10.42 -6.16 -7.23
CA TYR A 27 -11.62 -5.70 -7.93
C TYR A 27 -12.16 -4.37 -7.38
N ALA A 28 -11.95 -4.08 -6.09
CA ALA A 28 -12.29 -2.78 -5.53
C ALA A 28 -11.35 -1.69 -6.08
N ILE A 29 -10.05 -1.97 -6.18
CA ILE A 29 -9.03 -1.03 -6.69
C ILE A 29 -9.24 -0.76 -8.19
N PHE A 30 -9.35 -1.80 -9.01
CA PHE A 30 -9.40 -1.67 -10.47
C PHE A 30 -10.82 -1.66 -11.04
N GLY A 31 -11.84 -1.76 -10.17
CA GLY A 31 -13.25 -1.75 -10.50
C GLY A 31 -13.81 -3.15 -10.83
N LYS A 32 -14.96 -3.49 -10.22
CA LYS A 32 -15.64 -4.80 -10.39
C LYS A 32 -15.97 -5.12 -11.85
N LYS A 33 -16.27 -4.10 -12.67
CA LYS A 33 -16.51 -4.26 -14.13
C LYS A 33 -15.30 -4.81 -14.89
N ASN A 34 -14.11 -4.68 -14.31
CA ASN A 34 -12.85 -5.16 -14.88
C ASN A 34 -12.38 -6.48 -14.23
N ALA A 35 -13.21 -7.18 -13.43
CA ALA A 35 -12.79 -8.36 -12.68
C ALA A 35 -12.10 -9.43 -13.55
N ARG A 36 -12.65 -9.69 -14.74
CA ARG A 36 -12.05 -10.63 -15.71
C ARG A 36 -10.69 -10.17 -16.22
N ALA A 37 -10.51 -8.87 -16.45
CA ALA A 37 -9.22 -8.30 -16.85
C ALA A 37 -8.20 -8.36 -15.69
N VAL A 38 -8.65 -8.14 -14.45
CA VAL A 38 -7.80 -8.26 -13.25
C VAL A 38 -7.29 -9.68 -13.07
N ASP A 39 -8.16 -10.69 -13.16
CA ASP A 39 -7.71 -12.09 -13.10
C ASP A 39 -6.72 -12.39 -14.23
N TYR A 40 -7.02 -11.88 -15.42
CA TYR A 40 -6.15 -12.03 -16.58
C TYR A 40 -4.77 -11.42 -16.35
N TRP A 41 -4.65 -10.22 -15.75
CA TRP A 41 -3.35 -9.61 -15.44
C TRP A 41 -2.50 -10.43 -14.46
N CYS A 42 -3.13 -11.30 -13.65
CA CYS A 42 -2.43 -12.14 -12.67
C CYS A 42 -1.83 -13.44 -13.25
N GLU A 43 -2.11 -13.74 -14.52
CA GLU A 43 -1.70 -14.99 -15.15
C GLU A 43 -0.35 -14.87 -15.87
N ASN A 44 0.47 -15.91 -15.79
CA ASN A 44 1.76 -15.97 -16.47
C ASN A 44 1.56 -16.02 -18.00
N PRO A 45 2.11 -15.04 -18.76
CA PRO A 45 2.02 -15.00 -20.22
C PRO A 45 2.50 -16.29 -20.91
N ARG A 46 3.49 -16.99 -20.33
CA ARG A 46 4.03 -18.23 -20.90
C ARG A 46 3.03 -19.39 -20.96
N HIS A 47 2.00 -19.36 -20.11
CA HIS A 47 1.00 -20.43 -19.99
C HIS A 47 -0.37 -20.00 -20.47
N THR A 48 -0.45 -18.84 -21.13
CA THR A 48 -1.69 -18.24 -21.58
C THR A 48 -1.54 -17.83 -23.04
N ALA A 49 -2.60 -17.94 -23.83
CA ALA A 49 -2.59 -17.55 -25.24
C ALA A 49 -2.65 -16.00 -25.39
N LYS A 50 -1.90 -15.27 -24.55
CA LYS A 50 -1.92 -13.81 -24.56
C LYS A 50 -1.15 -13.31 -25.77
N PRO A 51 -1.64 -12.26 -26.44
CA PRO A 51 -0.77 -11.46 -27.29
C PRO A 51 0.38 -10.92 -26.46
N ASP A 52 1.61 -11.01 -26.97
CA ASP A 52 2.73 -10.26 -26.40
C ASP A 52 2.34 -8.77 -26.36
N GLY A 53 2.51 -8.13 -25.20
CA GLY A 53 2.12 -6.72 -25.00
C GLY A 53 0.64 -6.48 -24.68
N ALA A 54 -0.10 -7.50 -24.23
CA ALA A 54 -1.45 -7.28 -23.70
C ALA A 54 -1.43 -6.25 -22.57
N TYR A 55 -2.23 -5.18 -22.71
CA TYR A 55 -2.26 -4.06 -21.79
C TYR A 55 -2.62 -4.49 -20.35
N ASP A 56 -1.82 -4.02 -19.40
CA ASP A 56 -2.16 -3.98 -18.00
C ASP A 56 -1.83 -2.60 -17.41
N PRO A 57 -2.51 -2.18 -16.32
CA PRO A 57 -2.32 -0.84 -15.76
C PRO A 57 -0.90 -0.52 -15.31
N ILE A 58 -0.14 -1.51 -14.82
CA ILE A 58 1.22 -1.28 -14.33
C ILE A 58 2.17 -1.08 -15.52
N GLN A 59 2.03 -1.90 -16.56
CA GLN A 59 2.77 -1.72 -17.80
C GLN A 59 2.40 -0.39 -18.47
N GLY A 60 1.12 -0.01 -18.48
CA GLY A 60 0.70 1.29 -19.03
C GLY A 60 1.29 2.50 -18.29
N VAL A 61 1.39 2.43 -16.95
CA VAL A 61 2.07 3.48 -16.17
C VAL A 61 3.58 3.51 -16.46
N ARG A 62 4.20 2.34 -16.62
CA ARG A 62 5.62 2.27 -17.01
C ARG A 62 5.85 2.89 -18.39
N ASP A 63 5.04 2.54 -19.38
CA ASP A 63 5.15 3.07 -20.74
C ASP A 63 4.96 4.59 -20.77
N LEU A 64 4.04 5.12 -19.95
CA LEU A 64 3.86 6.56 -19.77
C LEU A 64 5.10 7.24 -19.19
N ILE A 65 5.70 6.64 -18.15
CA ILE A 65 6.92 7.17 -17.52
C ILE A 65 8.10 7.17 -18.50
N GLU A 66 8.29 6.08 -19.24
CA GLU A 66 9.34 5.97 -20.27
C GLU A 66 9.13 7.05 -21.35
N ALA A 67 7.90 7.24 -21.84
CA ALA A 67 7.59 8.26 -22.84
C ALA A 67 7.80 9.71 -22.35
N LEU A 68 7.62 9.98 -21.06
CA LEU A 68 7.91 11.28 -20.46
C LEU A 68 9.41 11.53 -20.32
N ASP A 69 10.18 10.50 -19.95
CA ASP A 69 11.64 10.57 -19.83
C ASP A 69 12.29 10.79 -21.20
N ASP A 70 11.83 10.06 -22.22
CA ASP A 70 12.29 10.20 -23.62
C ASP A 70 12.06 11.63 -24.17
N GLN A 71 11.07 12.34 -23.64
CA GLN A 71 10.76 13.73 -23.99
C GLN A 71 11.50 14.76 -23.11
N GLY A 72 12.35 14.32 -22.18
CA GLY A 72 13.14 15.18 -21.30
C GLY A 72 12.37 15.73 -20.09
N HIS A 73 11.19 15.20 -19.78
CA HIS A 73 10.37 15.60 -18.62
C HIS A 73 10.75 14.85 -17.35
N CYS A 74 12.06 14.77 -17.05
CA CYS A 74 12.58 13.99 -15.92
C CYS A 74 12.09 14.52 -14.55
N ASP A 75 11.73 15.79 -14.45
CA ASP A 75 11.12 16.40 -13.27
C ASP A 75 9.72 15.82 -12.99
N VAL A 76 8.90 15.68 -14.04
CA VAL A 76 7.58 15.04 -13.95
C VAL A 76 7.73 13.57 -13.59
N VAL A 77 8.67 12.86 -14.20
CA VAL A 77 8.97 11.46 -13.88
C VAL A 77 9.29 11.29 -12.38
N ARG A 78 10.14 12.15 -11.82
CA ARG A 78 10.47 12.14 -10.38
C ARG A 78 9.24 12.44 -9.52
N ALA A 79 8.42 13.42 -9.89
CA ALA A 79 7.19 13.74 -9.18
C ALA A 79 6.20 12.56 -9.22
N THR A 80 6.10 11.84 -10.34
CA THR A 80 5.28 10.63 -10.47
C THR A 80 5.77 9.53 -9.53
N PHE A 81 7.08 9.25 -9.47
CA PHE A 81 7.60 8.28 -8.50
C PHE A 81 7.35 8.71 -7.05
N SER A 82 7.53 9.99 -6.73
CA SER A 82 7.19 10.53 -5.41
C SER A 82 5.72 10.31 -5.09
N PHE A 83 4.81 10.56 -6.03
CA PHE A 83 3.38 10.33 -5.87
C PHE A 83 3.04 8.85 -5.67
N LEU A 84 3.61 7.97 -6.49
CA LEU A 84 3.36 6.51 -6.40
C LEU A 84 3.92 5.88 -5.12
N SER A 85 5.00 6.44 -4.57
CA SER A 85 5.60 5.97 -3.31
C SER A 85 4.97 6.59 -2.06
N ALA A 86 4.23 7.69 -2.20
CA ALA A 86 3.63 8.41 -1.08
C ALA A 86 2.66 7.51 -0.29
N GLY A 87 2.83 7.46 1.02
CA GLY A 87 2.00 6.61 1.90
C GLY A 87 2.42 5.13 1.93
N THR A 88 3.52 4.76 1.28
CA THR A 88 4.17 3.45 1.44
C THR A 88 5.42 3.59 2.32
N SER A 89 5.85 2.50 2.96
CA SER A 89 7.17 2.46 3.63
C SER A 89 8.34 2.53 2.63
N CYS A 90 8.07 2.39 1.34
CA CYS A 90 9.04 2.50 0.24
C CYS A 90 9.27 3.95 -0.21
N GLU A 91 9.03 4.95 0.65
CA GLU A 91 9.50 6.32 0.42
C GLU A 91 10.98 6.27 0.00
N ILE A 92 11.28 6.80 -1.19
CA ILE A 92 12.61 6.73 -1.80
C ILE A 92 13.65 7.24 -0.78
N GLY A 93 14.52 6.33 -0.33
CA GLY A 93 15.57 6.64 0.66
C GLY A 93 15.35 6.08 2.07
N LYS A 94 14.26 5.34 2.34
CA LYS A 94 14.11 4.53 3.56
C LYS A 94 14.15 3.05 3.20
N ASP A 95 15.12 2.32 3.78
CA ASP A 95 15.10 0.87 3.72
C ASP A 95 13.83 0.36 4.44
N PRO A 96 13.18 -0.71 3.94
CA PRO A 96 12.09 -1.32 4.67
C PRO A 96 12.62 -1.79 6.03
N GLU A 97 12.10 -1.17 7.09
CA GLU A 97 12.41 -1.59 8.45
C GLU A 97 11.90 -3.03 8.60
N VAL A 98 12.81 -3.97 8.86
CA VAL A 98 12.43 -5.35 9.19
C VAL A 98 11.71 -5.27 10.52
N VAL A 99 10.38 -5.29 10.48
CA VAL A 99 9.56 -5.31 11.68
C VAL A 99 9.74 -6.70 12.30
N HIS A 100 10.56 -6.75 13.35
CA HIS A 100 10.62 -7.91 14.22
C HIS A 100 9.30 -8.01 14.99
N PRO A 101 8.76 -9.22 15.19
CA PRO A 101 7.56 -9.40 16.00
C PRO A 101 7.75 -8.72 17.37
N LEU A 102 6.77 -7.92 17.76
CA LEU A 102 6.76 -7.28 19.06
C LEU A 102 6.60 -8.33 20.17
N PRO A 103 7.14 -8.08 21.38
CA PRO A 103 7.20 -9.07 22.46
C PRO A 103 5.85 -9.68 22.84
N THR A 104 4.74 -8.95 22.63
CA THR A 104 3.40 -9.41 22.99
C THR A 104 2.37 -9.18 21.89
N ILE A 105 1.32 -10.00 21.89
CA ILE A 105 0.15 -9.86 21.00
C ILE A 105 -0.52 -8.50 21.18
N ASN A 106 -0.54 -7.97 22.40
CA ASN A 106 -1.13 -6.65 22.66
C ASN A 106 -0.34 -5.54 21.97
N GLU A 107 0.99 -5.63 21.95
CA GLU A 107 1.84 -4.66 21.24
C GLU A 107 1.69 -4.77 19.72
N GLU A 108 1.54 -5.98 19.19
CA GLU A 108 1.20 -6.20 17.77
C GLU A 108 -0.15 -5.58 17.40
N ILE A 109 -1.19 -5.81 18.20
CA ILE A 109 -2.51 -5.23 17.98
C ILE A 109 -2.43 -3.70 18.03
N LEU A 110 -1.65 -3.12 18.95
CA LEU A 110 -1.49 -1.68 19.08
C LEU A 110 -0.61 -1.07 17.98
N ALA A 111 0.29 -1.83 17.36
CA ALA A 111 1.08 -1.37 16.21
C ALA A 111 0.17 -0.97 15.03
N ASP A 112 -0.96 -1.67 14.86
CA ASP A 112 -1.98 -1.34 13.87
C ASP A 112 -2.84 -0.12 14.26
N PHE A 113 -2.82 0.31 15.52
CA PHE A 113 -3.54 1.46 16.07
C PHE A 113 -2.59 2.47 16.71
N ARG A 114 -1.80 3.11 15.85
CA ARG A 114 -0.71 4.01 16.26
C ARG A 114 -1.14 5.09 17.26
N ALA A 115 -2.29 5.72 17.07
CA ALA A 115 -2.75 6.78 17.97
C ALA A 115 -3.18 6.22 19.34
N ILE A 116 -3.68 4.98 19.38
CA ILE A 116 -4.01 4.27 20.63
C ILE A 116 -2.72 3.85 21.35
N ALA A 117 -1.71 3.35 20.63
CA ALA A 117 -0.41 3.01 21.18
C ALA A 117 0.33 4.23 21.74
N GLU A 118 0.22 5.38 21.07
CA GLU A 118 0.77 6.65 21.55
C GLU A 118 0.03 7.15 22.80
N LEU A 119 -1.29 7.00 22.87
CA LEU A 119 -2.07 7.34 24.07
C LEU A 119 -1.67 6.49 25.28
N GLN A 120 -1.57 5.17 25.08
CA GLN A 120 -1.18 4.25 26.15
C GLN A 120 0.21 4.59 26.70
N ARG A 121 1.19 4.81 25.81
CA ARG A 121 2.54 5.22 26.21
C ARG A 121 2.55 6.53 26.97
N ALA A 122 1.78 7.53 26.53
CA ALA A 122 1.69 8.82 27.21
C ALA A 122 1.10 8.71 28.63
N VAL A 123 0.12 7.81 28.82
CA VAL A 123 -0.46 7.52 30.14
C VAL A 123 0.53 6.78 31.02
N GLU A 124 1.16 5.73 30.51
CA GLU A 124 2.13 4.91 31.26
C GLU A 124 3.38 5.70 31.64
N SER A 125 3.82 6.63 30.79
CA SER A 125 4.97 7.50 31.07
C SER A 125 4.63 8.70 31.96
N GLY A 126 3.36 8.88 32.37
CA GLY A 126 2.93 10.01 33.20
C GLY A 126 3.06 11.37 32.51
N ALA A 127 2.76 11.46 31.21
CA ALA A 127 2.81 12.72 30.47
C ALA A 127 1.82 13.76 31.03
N ALA A 128 2.05 15.04 30.71
CA ALA A 128 1.19 16.14 31.13
C ALA A 128 -0.26 15.96 30.65
N VAL A 129 -1.23 16.36 31.47
CA VAL A 129 -2.67 16.14 31.23
C VAL A 129 -3.12 16.75 29.90
N GLU A 130 -2.60 17.92 29.55
CA GLU A 130 -2.90 18.61 28.30
C GLU A 130 -2.42 17.81 27.08
N GLU A 131 -1.24 17.19 27.19
CA GLU A 131 -0.64 16.38 26.13
C GLU A 131 -1.38 15.04 25.97
N VAL A 132 -1.72 14.38 27.08
CA VAL A 132 -2.58 13.19 27.07
C VAL A 132 -3.96 13.54 26.46
N GLY A 133 -4.51 14.71 26.77
CA GLY A 133 -5.76 15.21 26.21
C GLY A 133 -5.71 15.39 24.69
N ARG A 134 -4.60 15.93 24.17
CA ARG A 134 -4.36 16.09 22.72
C ARG A 134 -4.25 14.73 22.02
N ILE A 135 -3.47 13.80 22.58
CA ILE A 135 -3.28 12.46 22.01
C ILE A 135 -4.58 11.65 22.07
N ARG A 136 -5.39 11.82 23.12
CA ARG A 136 -6.72 11.21 23.24
C ARG A 136 -7.63 11.55 22.07
N LEU A 137 -7.64 12.80 21.61
CA LEU A 137 -8.46 13.21 20.47
C LEU A 137 -8.03 12.51 19.17
N ALA A 138 -6.73 12.32 18.98
CA ALA A 138 -6.20 11.58 17.84
C ALA A 138 -6.59 10.10 17.88
N ALA A 139 -6.55 9.47 19.06
CA ALA A 139 -6.98 8.08 19.26
C ALA A 139 -8.48 7.89 18.97
N ILE A 140 -9.33 8.81 19.44
CA ILE A 140 -10.78 8.79 19.14
C ILE A 140 -11.02 8.86 17.63
N ALA A 141 -10.36 9.80 16.95
CA ALA A 141 -10.53 9.96 15.50
C ALA A 141 -10.07 8.71 14.71
N GLU A 142 -9.06 7.99 15.21
CA GLU A 142 -8.60 6.73 14.61
C GLU A 142 -9.62 5.60 14.79
N ILE A 143 -10.23 5.48 15.97
CA ILE A 143 -11.32 4.54 16.26
C ILE A 143 -12.53 4.83 15.36
N ASP A 144 -12.94 6.10 15.25
CA ASP A 144 -14.09 6.51 14.44
C ASP A 144 -13.88 6.17 12.96
N ARG A 145 -12.67 6.42 12.42
CA ARG A 145 -12.32 6.01 11.05
C ARG A 145 -12.42 4.49 10.86
N THR A 146 -12.00 3.72 11.86
CA THR A 146 -12.03 2.25 11.82
C THR A 146 -13.45 1.72 11.81
N ILE A 147 -14.32 2.26 12.67
CA ILE A 147 -15.74 1.90 12.74
C ILE A 147 -16.46 2.33 11.45
N ALA A 148 -16.18 3.52 10.93
CA ALA A 148 -16.78 3.99 9.68
C ALA A 148 -16.40 3.11 8.49
N ARG A 149 -15.16 2.61 8.43
CA ARG A 149 -14.72 1.62 7.43
C ARG A 149 -15.49 0.31 7.59
N TYR A 150 -15.51 -0.27 8.79
CA TYR A 150 -16.25 -1.51 9.06
C TYR A 150 -17.73 -1.41 8.70
N THR A 151 -18.37 -0.30 9.07
CA THR A 151 -19.80 -0.06 8.79
C THR A 151 -20.08 -0.01 7.30
N ARG A 152 -19.19 0.64 6.53
CA ARG A 152 -19.28 0.67 5.07
C ARG A 152 -19.15 -0.74 4.47
N ASP A 153 -18.21 -1.52 4.97
CA ASP A 153 -17.92 -2.88 4.49
C ASP A 153 -19.05 -3.88 4.82
N CYS A 154 -19.78 -3.68 5.93
CA CYS A 154 -20.94 -4.50 6.30
C CYS A 154 -22.24 -4.10 5.58
N LEU A 155 -22.35 -2.87 5.08
CA LEU A 155 -23.54 -2.36 4.36
C LEU A 155 -23.41 -2.47 2.83
N SER A 156 -22.27 -2.95 2.33
CA SER A 156 -21.96 -3.15 0.90
C SER A 156 -22.05 -4.61 0.47
#